data_AF-A0AAE3QNJ7-F1
#
_entry.id   AF-A0AAE3QNJ7-F1
#
_cell.length_a   1.000
_cell.length_b   1.000
_cell.length_c   1.000
_cell.angle_alpha   90.00
_cell.angle_beta   90.00
_cell.angle_gamma   90.00
#
_symmetry.space_group_name_H-M   'P 1'
#
loop_
_entity.id
_entity.type
_entity.pdbx_description
1 polymer ?
#
loop_
_entity_poly.entity_id
_entity_poly.type
_entity_poly.pdbx_seq_one_letter_code
_entity_poly.pdbx_strand_id
1 'polypeptide(L)'
;MKILKKNTLIGIHRSGITPFLHPLPADLDQEEKAYQKQVEVWAQGETAYARLQALRPETLLPALADSPAGLASWIIEKFQRWGDCRSDPDTHFGRDKLVDNLSLHWFALGGAGAVRLYHQAGRDPGMSGRV
;
A
#
# COMPACT_ATOMS: atom_id res chain seq x y z
N MET A 1 -16.51 -10.65 -1.12
CA MET A 1 -15.81 -10.24 -2.37
C MET A 1 -16.65 -10.60 -3.59
N LYS A 2 -17.23 -9.61 -4.30
CA LYS A 2 -18.02 -9.85 -5.52
C LYS A 2 -17.09 -9.88 -6.73
N ILE A 3 -16.81 -11.07 -7.27
CA ILE A 3 -16.01 -11.22 -8.50
C ILE A 3 -16.87 -10.73 -9.68
N LEU A 4 -16.45 -9.65 -10.34
CA LEU A 4 -17.22 -8.99 -11.41
C LEU A 4 -17.26 -9.80 -12.73
N LYS A 5 -16.29 -10.72 -12.93
CA LYS A 5 -16.09 -11.47 -14.19
C LYS A 5 -15.98 -12.99 -13.94
N LYS A 6 -16.90 -13.54 -13.15
CA LYS A 6 -16.90 -14.97 -12.74
C LYS A 6 -16.83 -15.95 -13.92
N ASN A 7 -17.41 -15.60 -15.07
CA ASN A 7 -17.51 -16.52 -16.22
C ASN A 7 -16.27 -16.49 -17.13
N THR A 8 -15.35 -15.53 -16.94
CA THR A 8 -14.15 -15.39 -17.78
C THR A 8 -12.85 -15.47 -16.98
N LEU A 9 -12.93 -15.37 -15.66
CA LEU A 9 -11.77 -15.45 -14.77
C LEU A 9 -11.54 -16.91 -14.34
N ILE A 10 -10.45 -17.51 -14.82
CA ILE A 10 -10.12 -18.92 -14.55
C ILE A 10 -9.15 -19.12 -13.39
N GLY A 11 -8.56 -18.05 -12.85
CA GLY A 11 -7.65 -18.12 -11.69
C GLY A 11 -7.17 -16.75 -11.23
N ILE A 12 -6.73 -16.68 -9.97
CA ILE A 12 -6.09 -15.50 -9.38
C ILE A 12 -4.83 -15.96 -8.65
N HIS A 13 -3.66 -15.48 -9.08
CA HIS A 13 -2.42 -15.65 -8.35
C HIS A 13 -2.10 -14.37 -7.57
N ARG A 14 -1.70 -14.51 -6.30
CA ARG A 14 -1.31 -13.40 -5.44
C ARG A 14 0.02 -13.72 -4.77
N SER A 15 1.00 -12.83 -4.91
CA SER A 15 2.26 -12.89 -4.18
C SER A 15 2.15 -12.39 -2.73
N GLY A 16 1.09 -11.63 -2.42
CA GLY A 16 0.83 -11.12 -1.08
C GLY A 16 -0.67 -11.03 -0.79
N ILE A 17 -1.03 -11.31 0.46
CA ILE A 17 -2.39 -11.13 0.98
C ILE A 17 -2.49 -9.79 1.71
N THR A 18 -3.68 -9.21 1.72
CA THR A 18 -3.96 -8.10 2.63
C THR A 18 -3.91 -8.68 4.04
N PRO A 19 -3.02 -8.19 4.92
CA PRO A 19 -2.78 -8.88 6.20
C PRO A 19 -3.97 -8.73 7.17
N PHE A 20 -4.97 -7.92 6.82
CA PHE A 20 -6.18 -7.65 7.60
C PHE A 20 -7.32 -8.64 7.28
N LEU A 21 -7.03 -9.95 7.31
CA LEU A 21 -8.08 -10.97 7.16
C LEU A 21 -9.06 -10.89 8.32
N HIS A 22 -10.33 -10.62 8.02
CA HIS A 22 -11.42 -10.67 9.00
C HIS A 22 -12.68 -11.31 8.39
N PRO A 23 -13.33 -12.25 9.10
CA PRO A 23 -12.88 -12.85 10.36
C PRO A 23 -11.66 -13.77 10.14
N LEU A 24 -10.83 -13.92 11.17
CA LEU A 24 -9.77 -14.93 11.17
C LEU A 24 -10.39 -16.32 11.37
N PRO A 25 -9.80 -17.39 10.79
CA PRO A 25 -10.15 -18.77 11.14
C PRO A 25 -10.07 -19.01 12.64
N ALA A 26 -10.94 -19.88 13.17
CA ALA A 26 -10.98 -20.18 14.61
C ALA A 26 -9.84 -21.12 15.04
N ASP A 27 -9.27 -21.86 14.11
CA ASP A 27 -8.36 -22.98 14.29
C ASP A 27 -6.90 -22.66 13.92
N LEU A 28 -6.50 -21.39 14.04
CA LEU A 28 -5.11 -20.98 13.77
C LEU A 28 -4.10 -21.76 14.63
N ASP A 29 -3.05 -22.23 14.00
CA ASP A 29 -1.92 -22.85 14.69
C ASP A 29 -1.06 -21.78 15.41
N GLN A 30 0.03 -22.23 16.04
CA GLN A 30 0.90 -21.33 16.80
C GLN A 30 1.68 -20.36 15.89
N GLU A 31 2.09 -20.80 14.70
CA GLU A 31 2.83 -19.99 13.74
C GLU A 31 1.93 -18.91 13.13
N GLU A 32 0.71 -19.28 12.75
CA GLU A 32 -0.29 -18.37 12.21
C GLU A 32 -0.70 -17.30 13.24
N LYS A 33 -0.87 -17.67 14.51
CA LYS A 33 -1.10 -16.71 15.61
C LYS A 33 0.06 -15.75 15.79
N ALA A 34 1.31 -16.26 15.71
CA ALA A 34 2.49 -15.42 15.81
C ALA A 34 2.57 -14.44 14.63
N TYR A 35 2.28 -14.91 13.42
CA TYR A 35 2.20 -14.08 12.22
C TYR A 35 1.13 -12.98 12.36
N GLN A 36 -0.07 -13.32 12.85
CA GLN A 36 -1.13 -12.32 13.07
C GLN A 36 -0.69 -11.22 14.04
N LYS A 37 0.03 -11.57 15.10
CA LYS A 37 0.58 -10.58 16.04
C LYS A 37 1.62 -9.67 15.37
N GLN A 38 2.47 -10.22 14.48
CA GLN A 38 3.42 -9.42 13.71
C GLN A 38 2.70 -8.44 12.77
N VAL A 39 1.63 -8.90 12.11
CA VAL A 39 0.77 -8.07 11.28
C VAL A 39 0.18 -6.91 12.06
N GLU A 40 -0.33 -7.15 13.27
CA GLU A 40 -0.92 -6.10 14.12
C GLU A 40 0.11 -5.03 14.49
N VAL A 41 1.32 -5.45 14.87
CA VAL A 41 2.42 -4.54 15.19
C VAL A 41 2.84 -3.74 13.94
N TRP A 42 3.02 -4.41 12.80
CA TRP A 42 3.33 -3.76 11.53
C TRP A 42 2.27 -2.72 11.17
N ALA A 43 1.00 -3.06 11.32
CA ALA A 43 -0.10 -2.18 10.96
C ALA A 43 -0.13 -0.88 11.77
N GLN A 44 0.25 -0.93 13.05
CA GLN A 44 0.33 0.25 13.90
C GLN A 44 1.37 1.27 13.41
N GLY A 45 2.50 0.80 12.87
CA GLY A 45 3.57 1.67 12.37
C GLY A 45 3.42 2.06 10.89
N GLU A 46 2.93 1.16 10.04
CA GLU A 46 3.09 1.29 8.58
C GLU A 46 1.86 1.83 7.85
N THR A 47 0.70 1.90 8.52
CA THR A 47 -0.57 2.27 7.85
C THR A 47 -0.89 3.77 7.87
N ALA A 48 -0.04 4.60 8.49
CA ALA A 48 -0.29 6.05 8.63
C ALA A 48 -0.44 6.75 7.27
N TYR A 49 0.38 6.39 6.28
CA TYR A 49 0.29 6.94 4.92
C TYR A 49 -1.10 6.67 4.30
N ALA A 50 -1.60 5.43 4.41
CA ALA A 50 -2.87 5.00 3.86
C ALA A 50 -4.03 5.70 4.55
N ARG A 51 -3.95 5.87 5.88
CA ARG A 51 -4.96 6.61 6.65
C ARG A 51 -5.02 8.08 6.23
N LEU A 52 -3.87 8.73 6.02
CA LEU A 52 -3.84 10.12 5.57
C LEU A 52 -4.41 10.27 4.15
N GLN A 53 -4.00 9.39 3.23
CA GLN A 53 -4.52 9.38 1.85
C GLN A 53 -6.02 9.08 1.81
N ALA A 54 -6.53 8.20 2.68
CA ALA A 54 -7.95 7.87 2.77
C ALA A 54 -8.79 9.02 3.37
N LEU A 55 -8.27 9.76 4.34
CA LEU A 55 -9.06 10.75 5.09
C LEU A 55 -8.92 12.18 4.56
N ARG A 56 -7.75 12.57 4.08
CA ARG A 56 -7.43 13.95 3.69
C ARG A 56 -6.62 14.01 2.39
N PRO A 57 -7.09 13.37 1.29
CA PRO A 57 -6.36 13.38 0.02
C PRO A 57 -6.14 14.83 -0.47
N GLU A 58 -7.17 15.68 -0.49
CA GLU A 58 -7.07 17.06 -1.00
C GLU A 58 -6.03 17.92 -0.27
N THR A 59 -5.79 17.64 1.01
CA THR A 59 -4.78 18.36 1.79
C THR A 59 -3.36 17.87 1.46
N LEU A 60 -3.20 16.56 1.27
CA LEU A 60 -1.90 15.94 1.00
C LEU A 60 -1.43 16.16 -0.46
N LEU A 61 -2.36 16.11 -1.41
CA LEU A 61 -2.08 16.20 -2.85
C LEU A 61 -1.16 17.37 -3.24
N PRO A 62 -1.45 18.64 -2.88
CA PRO A 62 -0.62 19.77 -3.29
C PRO A 62 0.80 19.69 -2.71
N ALA A 63 0.97 19.20 -1.49
CA ALA A 63 2.30 19.06 -0.88
C ALA A 63 3.18 18.04 -1.62
N LEU A 64 2.60 16.94 -2.09
CA LEU A 64 3.31 15.94 -2.88
C LEU A 64 3.50 16.38 -4.35
N ALA A 65 2.62 17.22 -4.88
CA ALA A 65 2.72 17.74 -6.24
C ALA A 65 3.69 18.91 -6.40
N ASP A 66 3.93 19.68 -5.33
CA ASP A 66 4.79 20.88 -5.37
C ASP A 66 6.24 20.59 -4.97
N SER A 67 6.51 19.46 -4.28
CA SER A 67 7.84 19.10 -3.80
C SER A 67 8.30 17.73 -4.31
N PRO A 68 9.26 17.65 -5.27
CA PRO A 68 9.79 16.37 -5.72
C PRO A 68 10.57 15.65 -4.63
N ALA A 69 11.21 16.38 -3.72
CA ALA A 69 11.86 15.81 -2.54
C ALA A 69 10.84 15.25 -1.54
N GLY A 70 9.71 15.97 -1.34
CA GLY A 70 8.59 15.49 -0.52
C GLY A 70 8.00 14.20 -1.08
N LEU A 71 7.70 14.16 -2.39
CA LEU A 71 7.25 12.95 -3.06
C LEU A 71 8.25 11.80 -2.94
N ALA A 72 9.54 12.07 -3.16
CA ALA A 72 10.59 11.07 -3.07
C ALA A 72 10.66 10.46 -1.67
N SER A 73 10.63 11.27 -0.61
CA SER A 73 10.58 10.77 0.77
C SER A 73 9.35 9.91 1.04
N TRP A 74 8.18 10.33 0.54
CA TRP A 74 6.91 9.62 0.73
C TRP A 74 6.89 8.22 0.09
N ILE A 75 7.60 8.04 -1.02
CA ILE A 75 7.67 6.78 -1.77
C ILE A 75 8.88 5.92 -1.32
N ILE A 76 10.09 6.48 -1.25
CA ILE A 76 11.32 5.73 -0.93
C ILE A 76 11.25 5.11 0.45
N GLU A 77 10.59 5.75 1.42
CA GLU A 77 10.37 5.15 2.74
C GLU A 77 9.75 3.74 2.62
N LYS A 78 8.86 3.51 1.65
CA LYS A 78 8.19 2.21 1.46
C LYS A 78 9.14 1.17 0.87
N PHE A 79 10.00 1.56 -0.06
CA PHE A 79 11.08 0.69 -0.52
C PHE A 79 12.03 0.32 0.63
N GLN A 80 12.34 1.28 1.50
CA GLN A 80 13.23 1.06 2.63
C GLN A 80 12.61 0.15 3.72
N ARG A 81 11.32 0.35 4.02
CA ARG A 81 10.64 -0.31 5.14
C ARG A 81 9.94 -1.61 4.76
N TRP A 82 9.51 -1.76 3.51
CA TRP A 82 8.81 -2.95 3.04
C TRP A 82 9.69 -3.81 2.12
N GLY A 83 10.80 -3.26 1.64
CA GLY A 83 11.83 -4.02 0.94
C GLY A 83 12.75 -4.76 1.91
N ASP A 84 13.29 -5.90 1.47
CA ASP A 84 14.33 -6.64 2.20
C ASP A 84 15.72 -6.01 1.99
N CYS A 85 15.82 -4.69 2.20
CA CYS A 85 17.01 -3.90 1.87
C CYS A 85 17.77 -3.34 3.08
N ARG A 86 17.43 -3.76 4.30
CA ARG A 86 18.13 -3.41 5.57
C ARG A 86 18.61 -1.95 5.64
N SER A 87 17.76 -1.01 5.21
CA SER A 87 17.98 0.45 5.15
C SER A 87 18.67 1.06 3.91
N ASP A 88 19.18 0.26 2.96
CA ASP A 88 19.80 0.75 1.71
C ASP A 88 19.01 0.33 0.45
N PRO A 89 17.95 1.07 0.10
CA PRO A 89 17.15 0.77 -1.09
C PRO A 89 17.92 1.02 -2.40
N ASP A 90 18.87 1.94 -2.42
CA ASP A 90 19.62 2.31 -3.62
C ASP A 90 20.46 1.15 -4.14
N THR A 91 21.20 0.48 -3.25
CA THR A 91 22.02 -0.67 -3.62
C THR A 91 21.15 -1.89 -3.92
N HIS A 92 20.07 -2.10 -3.15
CA HIS A 92 19.23 -3.30 -3.29
C HIS A 92 18.37 -3.28 -4.56
N PHE A 93 17.69 -2.17 -4.85
CA PHE A 93 16.80 -2.06 -6.01
C PHE A 93 17.51 -1.48 -7.24
N GLY A 94 18.60 -0.74 -7.04
CA GLY A 94 19.26 0.05 -8.07
C GLY A 94 18.66 1.45 -8.14
N ARG A 95 19.50 2.48 -7.95
CA ARG A 95 19.09 3.89 -7.94
C ARG A 95 18.26 4.29 -9.16
N ASP A 96 18.66 3.88 -10.36
CA ASP A 96 17.96 4.26 -11.60
C ASP A 96 16.50 3.76 -11.58
N LYS A 97 16.25 2.54 -11.08
CA LYS A 97 14.88 2.00 -10.99
C LYS A 97 14.02 2.78 -9.99
N LEU A 98 14.61 3.23 -8.89
CA LEU A 98 13.91 4.08 -7.91
C LEU A 98 13.58 5.43 -8.54
N VAL A 99 14.54 6.05 -9.24
CA VAL A 99 14.35 7.34 -9.93
C VAL A 99 13.32 7.22 -11.07
N ASP A 100 13.32 6.12 -11.81
CA ASP A 100 12.32 5.85 -12.85
C ASP A 100 10.91 5.77 -12.26
N ASN A 101 10.75 5.05 -11.14
CA ASN A 101 9.48 4.98 -10.42
C ASN A 101 9.02 6.35 -9.93
N LEU A 102 9.93 7.12 -9.32
CA LEU A 102 9.65 8.50 -8.88
C LEU A 102 9.28 9.41 -10.05
N SER A 103 9.96 9.28 -11.19
CA SER A 103 9.71 10.05 -12.40
C SER A 103 8.31 9.78 -12.95
N LEU A 104 7.86 8.53 -12.93
CA LEU A 104 6.47 8.18 -13.28
C LEU A 104 5.47 8.87 -12.36
N HIS A 105 5.70 8.81 -11.05
CA HIS A 105 4.82 9.48 -10.08
C HIS A 105 4.79 11.00 -10.24
N TRP A 106 5.95 11.60 -10.50
CA TRP A 106 6.08 13.05 -10.64
C TRP A 106 5.49 13.55 -11.95
N PHE A 107 6.00 13.07 -13.10
CA PHE A 107 5.65 13.62 -14.41
C PHE A 107 4.34 13.11 -14.96
N ALA A 108 4.04 11.81 -14.83
CA ALA A 108 2.86 11.22 -15.45
C ALA A 108 1.61 11.31 -14.57
N LEU A 109 1.78 11.25 -13.24
CA LEU A 109 0.68 11.25 -12.27
C LEU A 109 0.53 12.59 -11.54
N GLY A 110 1.24 13.63 -11.98
CA GLY A 110 1.19 14.97 -11.38
C GLY A 110 1.60 15.01 -9.91
N GLY A 111 2.58 14.18 -9.54
CA GLY A 111 3.08 14.02 -8.17
C GLY A 111 2.15 13.33 -7.18
N ALA A 112 0.90 13.04 -7.56
CA ALA A 112 -0.13 12.77 -6.55
C ALA A 112 -1.25 11.79 -7.00
N GLY A 113 -1.23 11.33 -8.25
CA GLY A 113 -2.34 10.64 -8.91
C GLY A 113 -2.84 9.33 -8.28
N ALA A 114 -2.09 8.72 -7.35
CA ALA A 114 -2.51 7.52 -6.64
C ALA A 114 -3.16 7.80 -5.27
N VAL A 115 -3.06 9.00 -4.72
CA VAL A 115 -3.53 9.30 -3.35
C VAL A 115 -5.06 9.16 -3.20
N ARG A 116 -5.82 9.55 -4.22
CA ARG A 116 -7.29 9.47 -4.20
C ARG A 116 -7.83 8.03 -4.20
N LEU A 117 -7.02 7.03 -4.61
CA LEU A 117 -7.43 5.63 -4.62
C LEU A 117 -7.80 5.15 -3.21
N TYR A 118 -7.04 5.53 -2.18
CA TYR A 118 -7.34 5.16 -0.80
C TYR A 118 -8.65 5.78 -0.30
N HIS A 119 -8.91 7.02 -0.70
CA HIS A 119 -10.14 7.72 -0.36
C HIS A 119 -11.38 7.07 -1.00
N GLN A 120 -11.24 6.65 -2.26
CA GLN A 120 -12.29 5.92 -2.97
C GLN A 120 -12.48 4.51 -2.40
N ALA A 121 -11.39 3.78 -2.16
CA ALA A 121 -11.38 2.44 -1.57
C ALA A 121 -12.07 2.40 -0.20
N GLY A 122 -11.78 3.37 0.67
CA GLY A 122 -12.42 3.45 2.00
C GLY A 122 -13.93 3.77 1.94
N ARG A 123 -14.43 4.26 0.81
CA ARG A 123 -15.85 4.55 0.57
C ARG A 123 -16.56 3.43 -0.21
N ASP A 124 -15.83 2.50 -0.81
CA ASP A 124 -16.41 1.34 -1.47
C ASP A 124 -16.87 0.33 -0.40
N PRO A 125 -18.19 0.08 -0.27
CA PRO A 125 -18.72 -0.92 0.66
C PRO A 125 -18.07 -2.29 0.46
N GLY A 126 -17.78 -2.66 -0.79
CA GLY A 126 -17.20 -3.94 -1.17
C GLY A 126 -15.74 -4.15 -0.74
N MET A 127 -15.02 -3.07 -0.42
CA MET A 127 -13.64 -3.09 0.07
C MET A 127 -13.52 -2.79 1.57
N SER A 128 -14.55 -2.17 2.18
CA SER A 128 -14.60 -1.85 3.61
C SER A 128 -14.92 -3.05 4.53
N GLY A 129 -15.21 -4.22 3.97
CA GLY A 129 -15.66 -5.39 4.73
C GLY A 129 -17.05 -5.22 5.36
N ARG A 130 -17.75 -4.10 5.11
CA ARG A 130 -19.14 -3.89 5.51
C ARG A 130 -20.06 -4.50 4.46
N VAL A 131 -20.45 -5.76 4.67
CA VAL A 131 -21.63 -6.38 4.06
C VAL A 131 -22.60 -6.70 5.20
#